data_AF-A0A813FGY2-F1
#
_entry.id   AF-A0A813FGY2-F1
#
_cell.length_a   1.000
_cell.length_b   1.000
_cell.length_c   1.000
_cell.angle_alpha   90.00
_cell.angle_beta   90.00
_cell.angle_gamma   90.00
#
_symmetry.space_group_name_H-M   'P 1'
#
loop_
_entity.id
_entity.type
_entity.pdbx_description
1 polymer ?
#
loop_
_entity_poly.entity_id
_entity_poly.type
_entity_poly.pdbx_seq_one_letter_code
_entity_poly.pdbx_strand_id
1 'polypeptide(L)'
;VADALIERPQEALFAEACRLLTAVCGLEGEGEVPTVARSRAMAMFTGSSAFSGCRAQVLLNDWFDRKHLLESLSSPALRIAYDCAPKRHRAQFLCLLNRAISAESLRNGSGCVREGWTAVAQAFPELAIWRDMRACLRERCWEAIPHRALEDYAVGRSSRSRSRNRPKRTKWARKWRAAMIAILPSGEDAAVPATDPEVRKLSHVLWKDIAAWASSDESGASPATARALGLFKADHQTLSCS
;
A
#
# COMPACT_ATOMS: atom_id res chain seq x y z
N VAL A 1 -20.73 29.71 -26.37
CA VAL A 1 -21.49 28.84 -25.44
C VAL A 1 -20.46 28.25 -24.50
N ALA A 2 -20.43 28.72 -23.25
CA ALA A 2 -19.50 28.20 -22.26
C ALA A 2 -19.93 26.76 -21.96
N ASP A 3 -19.08 25.82 -22.34
CA ASP A 3 -19.21 24.42 -21.98
C ASP A 3 -19.16 24.38 -20.45
N ALA A 4 -20.33 24.32 -19.82
CA ALA A 4 -20.43 24.14 -18.39
C ALA A 4 -19.79 22.78 -18.13
N LEU A 5 -18.56 22.78 -17.61
CA LEU A 5 -17.87 21.61 -17.10
C LEU A 5 -18.83 20.90 -16.15
N ILE A 6 -19.53 19.88 -16.66
CA ILE A 6 -20.34 19.00 -15.84
C ILE A 6 -19.33 18.25 -14.98
N GLU A 7 -19.08 18.79 -13.79
CA GLU A 7 -18.23 18.18 -12.80
C GLU A 7 -18.79 16.78 -12.55
N ARG A 8 -17.98 15.76 -12.83
CA ARG A 8 -18.38 14.38 -12.59
C ARG A 8 -18.29 14.15 -11.08
N PRO A 9 -19.41 14.11 -10.34
CA PRO A 9 -19.36 14.03 -8.87
C PRO A 9 -18.60 12.78 -8.39
N GLN A 10 -18.54 11.74 -9.23
CA GLN A 10 -17.78 10.53 -9.00
C GLN A 10 -16.27 10.79 -8.90
N GLU A 11 -15.72 11.64 -9.77
CA GLU A 11 -14.27 11.91 -9.80
C GLU A 11 -13.83 12.67 -8.54
N ALA A 12 -14.63 13.66 -8.12
CA ALA A 12 -14.39 14.41 -6.88
C ALA A 12 -14.45 13.50 -5.64
N LEU A 13 -15.50 12.66 -5.53
CA LEU A 13 -15.66 11.71 -4.43
C LEU A 13 -14.49 10.72 -4.37
N PHE A 14 -14.09 10.16 -5.50
CA PHE A 14 -12.99 9.21 -5.56
C PHE A 14 -11.64 9.86 -5.21
N ALA A 15 -11.41 11.10 -5.67
CA ALA A 15 -10.21 11.86 -5.34
C ALA A 15 -10.14 12.18 -3.84
N GLU A 16 -11.26 12.55 -3.21
CA GLU A 16 -11.33 12.76 -1.76
C GLU A 16 -11.04 11.48 -0.98
N ALA A 17 -11.60 10.34 -1.38
CA ALA A 17 -11.31 9.06 -0.75
C ALA A 17 -9.82 8.68 -0.84
N CYS A 18 -9.19 8.88 -2.00
CA CYS A 18 -7.75 8.68 -2.17
C CYS A 18 -6.92 9.63 -1.30
N ARG A 19 -7.32 10.91 -1.20
CA ARG A 19 -6.66 11.90 -0.34
C ARG A 19 -6.77 11.52 1.13
N LEU A 20 -7.96 11.15 1.60
CA LEU A 20 -8.20 10.68 2.96
C LEU A 20 -7.29 9.50 3.30
N LEU A 21 -7.28 8.44 2.48
CA LEU A 21 -6.44 7.27 2.73
C LEU A 21 -4.96 7.61 2.72
N THR A 22 -4.52 8.47 1.79
CA THR A 22 -3.12 8.92 1.72
C THR A 22 -2.72 9.67 2.99
N ALA A 23 -3.58 10.56 3.48
CA ALA A 23 -3.36 11.29 4.72
C ALA A 23 -3.25 10.34 5.92
N VAL A 24 -4.18 9.40 6.06
CA VAL A 24 -4.15 8.40 7.15
C VAL A 24 -2.86 7.57 7.10
N CYS A 25 -2.51 7.03 5.94
CA CYS A 25 -1.28 6.23 5.77
C CYS A 25 -0.01 7.03 6.09
N GLY A 26 0.02 8.31 5.71
CA GLY A 26 1.15 9.20 5.96
C GLY A 26 1.27 9.62 7.41
N LEU A 27 0.16 9.95 8.06
CA LEU A 27 0.11 10.42 9.44
C LEU A 27 0.38 9.31 10.46
N GLU A 28 -0.14 8.10 10.22
CA GLU A 28 0.15 6.95 11.07
C GLU A 28 1.64 6.57 11.02
N GLY A 29 2.32 6.90 9.91
CA GLY A 29 3.74 6.62 9.73
C GLY A 29 3.97 5.14 9.42
N GLU A 30 3.43 4.68 8.30
CA GLU A 30 3.59 3.28 7.88
C GLU A 30 5.05 2.88 7.60
N GLY A 31 5.43 1.71 8.11
CA GLY A 31 6.84 1.29 8.19
C GLY A 31 7.47 1.82 9.47
N GLU A 32 8.64 1.33 9.86
CA GLU A 32 9.35 1.83 11.05
C GLU A 32 9.88 3.26 10.79
N VAL A 33 8.96 4.24 10.71
CA VAL A 33 9.25 5.64 10.38
C VAL A 33 9.85 6.32 11.60
N PRO A 34 11.02 6.97 11.48
CA PRO A 34 11.61 7.73 12.58
C PRO A 34 10.66 8.81 13.10
N THR A 35 10.65 9.03 14.41
CA THR A 35 9.73 9.98 15.06
C THR A 35 9.82 11.39 14.44
N VAL A 36 11.03 11.83 14.08
CA VAL A 36 11.28 13.14 13.45
C VAL A 36 10.59 13.25 12.08
N ALA A 37 10.61 12.19 11.26
CA ALA A 37 9.92 12.17 9.97
C ALA A 37 8.40 12.21 10.15
N ARG A 38 7.86 11.48 11.14
CA ARG A 38 6.43 11.51 11.47
C ARG A 38 5.98 12.90 11.96
N SER A 39 6.75 13.55 12.83
CA SER A 39 6.45 14.91 13.30
C SER A 39 6.40 15.93 12.16
N ARG A 40 7.34 15.82 11.19
CA ARG A 40 7.31 16.67 9.98
C ARG A 40 6.08 16.40 9.12
N ALA A 41 5.69 15.15 8.94
CA ALA A 41 4.48 14.81 8.20
C ALA A 41 3.22 15.42 8.84
N MET A 42 3.11 15.41 10.18
CA MET A 42 2.01 16.06 10.91
C MET A 42 2.02 17.59 10.73
N ALA A 43 3.19 18.22 10.76
CA ALA A 43 3.33 19.66 10.52
C ALA A 43 2.92 20.04 9.08
N MET A 44 3.38 19.28 8.09
CA MET A 44 3.03 19.48 6.68
C MET A 44 1.53 19.26 6.41
N PHE A 45 0.92 18.25 7.06
CA PHE A 45 -0.52 18.03 6.99
C PHE A 45 -1.29 19.24 7.50
N THR A 46 -0.88 19.82 8.63
CA THR A 46 -1.52 21.00 9.22
C THR A 46 -1.45 22.23 8.30
N GLY A 47 -0.37 22.35 7.50
CA GLY A 47 -0.23 23.42 6.52
C GLY A 47 -0.90 23.15 5.16
N SER A 48 -1.52 21.98 4.96
CA SER A 48 -2.12 21.59 3.68
C SER A 48 -3.45 22.29 3.45
N SER A 49 -3.59 22.97 2.31
CA SER A 49 -4.85 23.58 1.89
C SER A 49 -5.97 22.55 1.69
N ALA A 50 -5.61 21.32 1.29
CA ALA A 50 -6.56 20.22 1.09
C ALA A 50 -7.18 19.71 2.41
N PHE A 51 -6.58 20.03 3.55
CA PHE A 51 -7.03 19.63 4.89
C PHE A 51 -7.15 20.85 5.81
N SER A 52 -7.48 22.01 5.25
CA SER A 52 -7.64 23.25 6.02
C SER A 52 -8.63 23.05 7.17
N GLY A 53 -8.21 23.39 8.39
CA GLY A 53 -9.00 23.22 9.62
C GLY A 53 -9.05 21.78 10.17
N CYS A 54 -8.51 20.78 9.47
CA CYS A 54 -8.43 19.41 9.96
C CYS A 54 -7.17 19.24 10.83
N ARG A 55 -7.35 18.82 12.09
CA ARG A 55 -6.22 18.46 12.96
C ARG A 55 -5.84 16.99 12.73
N ALA A 56 -4.56 16.73 12.45
CA ALA A 56 -4.05 15.37 12.21
C ALA A 56 -4.50 14.35 13.27
N GLN A 57 -4.39 14.71 14.56
CA GLN A 57 -4.80 13.81 15.64
C GLN A 57 -6.30 13.54 15.68
N VAL A 58 -7.12 14.54 15.34
CA VAL A 58 -8.58 14.37 15.27
C VAL A 58 -8.93 13.42 14.12
N LEU A 59 -8.30 13.59 12.96
CA LEU A 59 -8.47 12.69 11.82
C LEU A 59 -8.08 11.25 12.18
N LEU A 60 -6.95 11.04 12.84
CA LEU A 60 -6.51 9.70 13.25
C LEU A 60 -7.48 9.09 14.28
N ASN A 61 -7.95 9.87 15.27
CA ASN A 61 -8.94 9.37 16.23
C ASN A 61 -10.26 9.01 15.53
N ASP A 62 -10.75 9.88 14.63
CA ASP A 62 -11.94 9.58 13.82
C ASP A 62 -11.74 8.33 12.95
N TRP A 63 -10.55 8.18 12.36
CA TRP A 63 -10.21 7.03 11.54
C TRP A 63 -10.18 5.73 12.35
N PHE A 64 -9.52 5.67 13.50
CA PHE A 64 -9.35 4.41 14.24
C PHE A 64 -10.48 4.11 15.22
N ASP A 65 -11.12 5.13 15.79
CA ASP A 65 -12.07 4.94 16.89
C ASP A 65 -13.53 5.01 16.42
N ARG A 66 -13.83 5.64 15.27
CA ARG A 66 -15.21 5.79 14.75
C ARG A 66 -15.44 5.03 13.44
N LYS A 67 -16.67 4.51 13.24
CA LYS A 67 -17.03 3.70 12.07
C LYS A 67 -17.32 4.50 10.80
N HIS A 68 -17.80 5.74 10.93
CA HIS A 68 -18.32 6.55 9.82
C HIS A 68 -17.39 6.71 8.61
N LEU A 69 -16.07 6.83 8.81
CA LEU A 69 -15.12 6.95 7.70
C LEU A 69 -15.00 5.63 6.91
N LEU A 70 -15.01 4.47 7.57
CA LEU A 70 -15.05 3.18 6.87
C LEU A 70 -16.40 2.94 6.21
N GLU A 71 -17.50 3.31 6.87
CA GLU A 71 -18.84 3.21 6.29
C GLU A 71 -18.93 4.01 4.99
N SER A 72 -18.37 5.22 4.98
CA SER A 72 -18.24 6.06 3.78
C SER A 72 -17.42 5.38 2.68
N LEU A 73 -16.34 4.68 3.04
CA LEU A 73 -15.53 3.92 2.09
C LEU A 73 -16.26 2.69 1.52
N SER A 74 -17.11 2.04 2.31
CA SER A 74 -17.95 0.93 1.82
C SER A 74 -19.22 1.37 1.12
N SER A 75 -19.45 2.68 0.94
CA SER A 75 -20.69 3.18 0.38
C SER A 75 -20.87 2.79 -1.10
N PRO A 76 -22.11 2.53 -1.56
CA PRO A 76 -22.37 2.29 -2.98
C PRO A 76 -21.90 3.45 -3.88
N ALA A 77 -22.00 4.69 -3.40
CA ALA A 77 -21.53 5.86 -4.12
C ALA A 77 -20.01 5.80 -4.39
N LEU A 78 -19.20 5.41 -3.39
CA LEU A 78 -17.77 5.27 -3.60
C LEU A 78 -17.43 4.07 -4.50
N ARG A 79 -18.18 2.96 -4.42
CA ARG A 79 -18.00 1.83 -5.36
C ARG A 79 -18.21 2.28 -6.81
N ILE A 80 -19.30 2.99 -7.09
CA ILE A 80 -19.58 3.52 -8.43
C ILE A 80 -18.45 4.46 -8.87
N ALA A 81 -18.00 5.34 -7.98
CA ALA A 81 -16.91 6.25 -8.26
C ALA A 81 -15.58 5.52 -8.57
N TYR A 82 -15.29 4.45 -7.83
CA TYR A 82 -14.16 3.56 -8.11
C TYR A 82 -14.30 2.93 -9.49
N ASP A 83 -15.46 2.37 -9.86
CA ASP A 83 -15.66 1.71 -11.15
C ASP A 83 -15.53 2.66 -12.34
N CYS A 84 -15.94 3.93 -12.18
CA CYS A 84 -15.76 4.98 -13.18
C CYS A 84 -14.31 5.51 -13.27
N ALA A 85 -13.47 5.27 -12.25
CA ALA A 85 -12.13 5.81 -12.20
C ALA A 85 -11.18 5.10 -13.20
N PRO A 86 -10.23 5.83 -13.81
CA PRO A 86 -9.19 5.21 -14.63
C PRO A 86 -8.46 4.12 -13.85
N LYS A 87 -8.18 3.00 -14.50
CA LYS A 87 -7.66 1.78 -13.84
C LYS A 87 -6.39 1.98 -13.03
N ARG A 88 -5.49 2.87 -13.48
CA ARG A 88 -4.29 3.26 -12.71
C ARG A 88 -4.64 3.85 -11.33
N HIS A 89 -5.70 4.65 -11.25
CA HIS A 89 -6.13 5.25 -9.99
C HIS A 89 -6.90 4.25 -9.12
N ARG A 90 -7.69 3.35 -9.73
CA ARG A 90 -8.28 2.19 -9.02
C ARG A 90 -7.22 1.34 -8.34
N ALA A 91 -6.15 1.01 -9.05
CA ALA A 91 -5.04 0.23 -8.51
C ALA A 91 -4.33 0.96 -7.36
N GLN A 92 -4.11 2.27 -7.49
CA GLN A 92 -3.57 3.09 -6.41
C GLN A 92 -4.48 3.10 -5.17
N PHE A 93 -5.80 3.19 -5.36
CA PHE A 93 -6.78 3.13 -4.28
C PHE A 93 -6.74 1.78 -3.55
N LEU A 94 -6.65 0.65 -4.26
CA LEU A 94 -6.49 -0.68 -3.63
C LEU A 94 -5.19 -0.78 -2.81
N CYS A 95 -4.09 -0.21 -3.33
CA CYS A 95 -2.83 -0.12 -2.59
C CYS A 95 -3.00 0.67 -1.29
N LEU A 96 -3.67 1.83 -1.34
CA LEU A 96 -3.96 2.67 -0.18
C LEU A 96 -4.89 1.99 0.84
N LEU A 97 -5.94 1.30 0.40
CA LEU A 97 -6.81 0.52 1.28
C LEU A 97 -6.04 -0.58 2.02
N ASN A 98 -5.26 -1.39 1.30
CA ASN A 98 -4.48 -2.45 1.92
C ASN A 98 -3.42 -1.92 2.90
N ARG A 99 -2.85 -0.74 2.60
CA ARG A 99 -1.92 -0.03 3.47
C ARG A 99 -2.61 0.39 4.78
N ALA A 100 -3.75 1.06 4.69
CA ALA A 100 -4.56 1.45 5.85
C ALA A 100 -5.04 0.24 6.70
N ILE A 101 -5.42 -0.89 6.08
CA ILE A 101 -5.72 -2.15 6.79
C ILE A 101 -4.50 -2.62 7.59
N SER A 102 -3.32 -2.59 6.97
CA SER A 102 -2.09 -3.05 7.61
C SER A 102 -1.73 -2.14 8.78
N ALA A 103 -1.93 -0.83 8.63
CA ALA A 103 -1.70 0.15 9.67
C ALA A 103 -2.61 -0.10 10.90
N GLU A 104 -3.90 -0.33 10.67
CA GLU A 104 -4.84 -0.66 11.77
C GLU A 104 -4.50 -1.99 12.45
N SER A 105 -4.20 -3.02 11.67
CA SER A 105 -3.80 -4.34 12.15
C SER A 105 -2.57 -4.27 13.06
N LEU A 106 -1.58 -3.43 12.71
CA LEU A 106 -0.39 -3.18 13.52
C LEU A 106 -0.70 -2.40 14.79
N ARG A 107 -1.51 -1.34 14.69
CA ARG A 107 -1.90 -0.50 15.83
C ARG A 107 -2.61 -1.31 16.93
N ASN A 108 -3.44 -2.28 16.54
CA ASN A 108 -4.17 -3.13 17.49
C ASN A 108 -3.30 -4.23 18.13
N GLY A 109 -2.09 -4.47 17.64
CA GLY A 109 -1.15 -5.47 18.16
C GLY A 109 -1.56 -6.95 17.99
N SER A 110 -2.85 -7.23 17.79
CA SER A 110 -3.44 -8.56 17.61
C SER A 110 -3.43 -9.05 16.17
N GLY A 111 -3.07 -8.18 15.22
CA GLY A 111 -3.26 -8.43 13.80
C GLY A 111 -4.72 -8.28 13.34
N CYS A 112 -5.65 -8.03 14.26
CA CYS A 112 -7.07 -7.87 13.96
C CYS A 112 -7.39 -6.44 13.49
N VAL A 113 -8.39 -6.35 12.63
CA VAL A 113 -9.00 -5.09 12.19
C VAL A 113 -10.45 -5.05 12.65
N ARG A 114 -11.02 -3.86 12.82
CA ARG A 114 -12.40 -3.69 13.27
C ARG A 114 -13.40 -4.13 12.20
N GLU A 115 -14.62 -4.43 12.64
CA GLU A 115 -15.71 -4.99 11.83
C GLU A 115 -16.01 -4.21 10.54
N GLY A 116 -15.86 -2.87 10.55
CA GLY A 116 -16.11 -2.03 9.37
C GLY A 116 -15.27 -2.41 8.13
N TRP A 117 -14.11 -3.04 8.32
CA TRP A 117 -13.30 -3.53 7.21
C TRP A 117 -13.93 -4.68 6.44
N THR A 118 -14.83 -5.45 7.05
CA THR A 118 -15.58 -6.50 6.36
C THR A 118 -16.45 -5.90 5.26
N ALA A 119 -17.15 -4.79 5.54
CA ALA A 119 -17.97 -4.09 4.55
C ALA A 119 -17.12 -3.50 3.42
N VAL A 120 -15.95 -2.94 3.74
CA VAL A 120 -15.00 -2.44 2.73
C VAL A 120 -14.47 -3.58 1.86
N ALA A 121 -14.11 -4.73 2.44
CA ALA A 121 -13.64 -5.89 1.69
C ALA A 121 -14.73 -6.46 0.76
N GLN A 122 -16.00 -6.40 1.16
CA GLN A 122 -17.15 -6.78 0.32
C GLN A 122 -17.36 -5.77 -0.82
N ALA A 123 -17.21 -4.47 -0.56
CA ALA A 123 -17.32 -3.44 -1.58
C ALA A 123 -16.16 -3.48 -2.61
N PHE A 124 -14.98 -3.98 -2.22
CA PHE A 124 -13.80 -4.05 -3.08
C PHE A 124 -13.20 -5.46 -3.09
N PRO A 125 -13.83 -6.44 -3.76
CA PRO A 125 -13.31 -7.82 -3.82
C PRO A 125 -11.92 -7.91 -4.48
N GLU A 126 -11.54 -6.94 -5.32
CA GLU A 126 -10.21 -6.82 -5.91
C GLU A 126 -9.10 -6.69 -4.86
N LEU A 127 -9.45 -6.25 -3.65
CA LEU A 127 -8.54 -6.16 -2.51
C LEU A 127 -8.01 -7.52 -2.07
N ALA A 128 -8.83 -8.58 -2.14
CA ALA A 128 -8.39 -9.94 -1.82
C ALA A 128 -7.33 -10.41 -2.82
N ILE A 129 -7.58 -10.19 -4.11
CA ILE A 129 -6.66 -10.53 -5.20
C ILE A 129 -5.31 -9.80 -5.02
N TRP A 130 -5.35 -8.51 -4.65
CA TRP A 130 -4.15 -7.74 -4.36
C TRP A 130 -3.39 -8.29 -3.13
N ARG A 131 -4.10 -8.66 -2.07
CA ARG A 131 -3.50 -9.21 -0.85
C ARG A 131 -2.80 -10.55 -1.10
N ASP A 132 -3.37 -11.41 -1.94
CA ASP A 132 -2.74 -12.68 -2.34
C ASP A 132 -1.42 -12.44 -3.07
N MET A 133 -1.43 -11.53 -4.06
CA MET A 133 -0.20 -11.15 -4.78
C MET A 133 0.86 -10.58 -3.82
N ARG A 134 0.45 -9.75 -2.85
CA ARG A 134 1.35 -9.20 -1.85
C ARG A 134 1.93 -10.30 -0.94
N ALA A 135 1.15 -11.32 -0.59
CA ALA A 135 1.63 -12.47 0.18
C ALA A 135 2.71 -13.24 -0.61
N CYS A 136 2.46 -13.57 -1.87
CA CYS A 136 3.46 -14.22 -2.73
C CYS A 136 4.73 -13.35 -2.92
N LEU A 137 4.56 -12.03 -3.07
CA LEU A 137 5.70 -11.09 -3.13
C LEU A 137 6.50 -11.08 -1.83
N ARG A 138 5.82 -11.14 -0.68
CA ARG A 138 6.48 -11.24 0.63
C ARG A 138 7.29 -12.52 0.72
N GLU A 139 6.73 -13.66 0.32
CA GLU A 139 7.45 -14.94 0.30
C GLU A 139 8.67 -14.87 -0.63
N ARG A 140 8.55 -14.27 -1.82
CA ARG A 140 9.69 -14.04 -2.73
C ARG A 140 10.81 -13.21 -2.09
N CYS A 141 10.49 -12.34 -1.12
CA CYS A 141 11.48 -11.49 -0.47
C CYS A 141 12.36 -12.24 0.55
N TRP A 142 11.87 -13.34 1.13
CA TRP A 142 12.49 -14.01 2.26
C TRP A 142 12.80 -15.48 1.93
N GLU A 143 13.98 -15.95 2.31
CA GLU A 143 14.31 -17.37 2.22
C GLU A 143 13.44 -18.14 3.22
N ALA A 144 12.89 -19.28 2.79
CA ALA A 144 12.14 -20.17 3.67
C ALA A 144 13.03 -20.58 4.86
N ILE A 145 12.49 -20.48 6.07
CA ILE A 145 13.18 -20.94 7.27
C ILE A 145 13.25 -22.48 7.17
N PRO A 146 14.44 -23.09 7.19
CA PRO A 146 14.56 -24.55 7.15
C PRO A 146 13.77 -25.17 8.30
N HIS A 147 13.05 -26.28 8.05
CA HIS A 147 12.22 -26.95 9.07
C HIS A 147 12.98 -27.23 10.38
N ARG A 148 14.24 -27.64 10.27
CA ARG A 148 15.12 -27.88 11.43
C ARG A 148 15.29 -26.67 12.34
N ALA A 149 15.30 -25.46 11.78
CA ALA A 149 15.40 -24.24 12.58
C ALA A 149 14.09 -23.94 13.34
N LEU A 150 12.93 -24.35 12.83
CA LEU A 150 11.64 -24.22 13.53
C LEU A 150 11.56 -25.16 14.74
N GLU A 151 12.08 -26.38 14.62
CA GLU A 151 12.17 -27.35 15.73
C GLU A 151 13.04 -26.79 16.87
N ASP A 152 14.20 -26.21 16.55
CA ASP A 152 15.09 -25.61 17.55
C ASP A 152 14.43 -24.43 18.30
N TYR A 153 13.52 -23.69 17.65
CA TYR A 153 12.72 -22.63 18.29
C TYR A 153 11.67 -23.20 19.25
N ALA A 154 10.98 -24.28 18.88
CA ALA A 154 9.94 -24.90 19.69
C ALA A 154 10.49 -25.54 20.98
N VAL A 155 11.72 -26.06 20.94
CA VAL A 155 12.35 -26.73 22.10
C VAL A 155 12.96 -25.73 23.10
N GLY A 156 12.88 -24.42 22.84
CA GLY A 156 13.32 -23.41 23.79
C GLY A 156 14.82 -23.47 24.13
N ARG A 157 15.64 -24.11 23.28
CA ARG A 157 17.10 -24.10 23.41
C ARG A 157 17.62 -22.71 23.05
N SER A 158 17.48 -21.82 24.02
CA SER A 158 17.96 -20.44 24.03
C SER A 158 19.49 -20.45 23.97
N SER A 159 20.02 -20.56 22.75
CA SER A 159 21.44 -20.35 22.48
C SER A 159 21.62 -18.91 22.02
N ARG A 160 22.75 -18.31 22.39
CA ARG A 160 23.17 -16.90 22.19
C ARG A 160 23.25 -16.43 20.72
N SER A 161 22.55 -17.11 19.80
CA SER A 161 22.59 -17.00 18.35
C SER A 161 21.29 -16.45 17.73
N ARG A 162 20.55 -15.57 18.45
CA ARG A 162 19.34 -14.91 17.92
C ARG A 162 19.56 -14.16 16.59
N SER A 163 20.81 -13.81 16.27
CA SER A 163 21.20 -13.21 14.99
C SER A 163 21.16 -14.19 13.80
N ARG A 164 21.57 -15.46 13.99
CA ARG A 164 21.68 -16.43 12.87
C ARG A 164 20.34 -16.92 12.34
N ASN A 165 19.29 -16.86 13.16
CA ASN A 165 17.98 -17.41 12.82
C ASN A 165 17.00 -16.36 12.26
N ARG A 166 17.44 -15.13 11.98
CA ARG A 166 16.59 -14.16 11.28
C ARG A 166 16.36 -14.64 9.84
N PRO A 167 15.12 -14.55 9.30
CA PRO A 167 14.86 -14.83 7.89
C PRO A 167 15.83 -14.06 7.02
N LYS A 168 16.56 -14.78 6.17
CA LYS A 168 17.50 -14.15 5.24
C LYS A 168 16.73 -13.62 4.04
N ARG A 169 17.14 -12.48 3.51
CA ARG A 169 16.58 -11.95 2.26
C ARG A 169 17.09 -12.77 1.09
N THR A 170 16.20 -13.10 0.16
CA THR A 170 16.57 -13.77 -1.09
C THR A 170 17.59 -12.94 -1.89
N LYS A 171 18.32 -13.59 -2.81
CA LYS A 171 19.21 -12.87 -3.74
C LYS A 171 18.46 -11.75 -4.49
N TRP A 172 17.22 -12.03 -4.89
CA TRP A 172 16.32 -11.08 -5.53
C TRP A 172 16.05 -9.83 -4.66
N ALA A 173 15.62 -10.03 -3.41
CA ALA A 173 15.34 -8.90 -2.51
C ALA A 173 16.59 -8.11 -2.14
N ARG A 174 17.76 -8.77 -2.01
CA ARG A 174 19.04 -8.09 -1.76
C ARG A 174 19.43 -7.15 -2.91
N LYS A 175 19.30 -7.59 -4.17
CA LYS A 175 19.54 -6.77 -5.36
C LYS A 175 18.69 -5.49 -5.32
N TRP A 176 17.38 -5.63 -5.12
CA TRP A 176 16.47 -4.49 -5.11
C TRP A 176 16.67 -3.55 -3.93
N ARG A 177 16.98 -4.10 -2.75
CA ARG A 177 17.35 -3.28 -1.60
C ARG A 177 18.62 -2.46 -1.86
N ALA A 178 19.64 -3.04 -2.48
CA ALA A 178 20.85 -2.30 -2.82
C ALA A 178 20.57 -1.16 -3.82
N ALA A 179 19.73 -1.41 -4.83
CA ALA A 179 19.29 -0.38 -5.76
C ALA A 179 18.49 0.75 -5.08
N MET A 180 17.58 0.40 -4.16
CA MET A 180 16.83 1.40 -3.37
C MET A 180 17.75 2.25 -2.50
N ILE A 181 18.74 1.65 -1.83
CA ILE A 181 19.71 2.38 -0.98
C ILE A 181 20.58 3.32 -1.83
N ALA A 182 20.89 2.95 -3.07
CA ALA A 182 21.72 3.79 -3.95
C ALA A 182 20.97 5.03 -4.49
N ILE A 183 19.64 4.97 -4.59
CA ILE A 183 18.82 6.03 -5.20
C ILE A 183 18.10 6.87 -4.14
N LEU A 184 17.61 6.24 -3.07
CA LEU A 184 16.90 6.94 -2.02
C LEU A 184 17.91 7.49 -1.00
N PRO A 185 17.72 8.72 -0.51
CA PRO A 185 18.59 9.32 0.49
C PRO A 185 18.54 8.46 1.75
N SER A 186 19.73 8.17 2.28
CA SER A 186 19.86 7.59 3.61
C SER A 186 19.74 8.69 4.65
N GLY A 187 18.76 8.60 5.55
CA GLY A 187 18.69 9.46 6.73
C GLY A 187 17.37 10.23 6.86
N GLU A 188 17.40 11.25 7.70
CA GLU A 188 16.23 12.07 8.02
C GLU A 188 16.16 13.35 7.17
N ASP A 189 17.16 13.66 6.35
CA ASP A 189 17.33 15.02 5.84
C ASP A 189 16.29 15.45 4.79
N ALA A 190 15.82 14.54 3.92
CA ALA A 190 14.74 14.84 2.98
C ALA A 190 14.09 13.57 2.40
N ALA A 191 12.80 13.66 2.06
CA ALA A 191 12.13 12.68 1.22
C ALA A 191 12.30 13.06 -0.26
N VAL A 192 12.63 12.08 -1.12
CA VAL A 192 12.67 12.31 -2.57
C VAL A 192 11.24 12.39 -3.10
N PRO A 193 10.91 13.40 -3.91
CA PRO A 193 9.57 13.50 -4.48
C PRO A 193 9.30 12.32 -5.41
N ALA A 194 8.05 11.86 -5.47
CA ALA A 194 7.65 10.76 -6.36
C ALA A 194 7.80 11.10 -7.87
N THR A 195 7.98 12.38 -8.19
CA THR A 195 8.25 12.89 -9.54
C THR A 195 9.72 12.79 -9.95
N ASP A 196 10.62 12.44 -9.01
CA ASP A 196 12.04 12.30 -9.30
C ASP A 196 12.30 11.25 -10.40
N PRO A 197 13.09 11.58 -11.44
CA PRO A 197 13.32 10.68 -12.57
C PRO A 197 13.93 9.33 -12.18
N GLU A 198 14.87 9.31 -11.23
CA GLU A 198 15.55 8.08 -10.81
C GLU A 198 14.62 7.20 -9.96
N VAL A 199 13.79 7.79 -9.10
CA VAL A 199 12.75 7.05 -8.36
C VAL A 199 11.72 6.45 -9.31
N ARG A 200 11.28 7.20 -10.33
CA ARG A 200 10.33 6.70 -11.34
C ARG A 200 10.95 5.56 -12.16
N LYS A 201 12.21 5.71 -12.57
CA LYS A 201 12.95 4.68 -13.30
C LYS A 201 13.14 3.41 -12.46
N LEU A 202 13.56 3.54 -11.20
CA LEU A 202 13.67 2.43 -10.25
C LEU A 202 12.34 1.69 -10.11
N SER A 203 11.26 2.43 -9.86
CA SER A 203 9.91 1.88 -9.69
C SER A 203 9.45 1.13 -10.93
N HIS A 204 9.70 1.67 -12.12
CA HIS A 204 9.37 1.04 -13.40
C HIS A 204 10.14 -0.26 -13.63
N VAL A 205 11.45 -0.27 -13.42
CA VAL A 205 12.26 -1.48 -13.64
C VAL A 205 11.92 -2.55 -12.60
N LEU A 206 11.69 -2.16 -11.34
CA LEU A 206 11.23 -3.07 -10.29
C LEU A 206 9.88 -3.69 -10.64
N TRP A 207 8.93 -2.87 -11.09
CA TRP A 207 7.62 -3.35 -11.50
C TRP A 207 7.69 -4.32 -12.69
N LYS A 208 8.53 -4.03 -13.71
CA LYS A 208 8.75 -4.95 -14.84
C LYS A 208 9.27 -6.31 -14.39
N ASP A 209 10.22 -6.35 -13.47
CA ASP A 209 10.77 -7.59 -12.92
C ASP A 209 9.72 -8.37 -12.10
N ILE A 210 8.91 -7.67 -11.30
CA ILE A 210 7.77 -8.27 -10.58
C ILE A 210 6.75 -8.85 -11.56
N ALA A 211 6.38 -8.11 -12.61
CA ALA A 211 5.39 -8.55 -13.59
C ALA A 211 5.89 -9.77 -14.38
N ALA A 212 7.16 -9.77 -14.79
CA ALA A 212 7.79 -10.90 -15.47
C ALA A 212 7.80 -12.14 -14.57
N TRP A 213 8.16 -12.00 -13.30
CA TRP A 213 8.10 -13.08 -12.33
C TRP A 213 6.68 -13.62 -12.16
N ALA A 214 5.70 -12.74 -11.91
CA ALA A 214 4.33 -13.13 -11.65
C ALA A 214 3.61 -13.74 -12.87
N SER A 215 4.18 -13.59 -14.07
CA SER A 215 3.70 -14.19 -15.31
C SER A 215 4.48 -15.45 -15.72
N SER A 216 5.50 -15.87 -14.97
CA SER A 216 6.33 -17.03 -15.29
C SER A 216 5.76 -18.30 -14.64
N ASP A 217 5.53 -19.34 -15.43
CA ASP A 217 5.02 -20.63 -14.95
C ASP A 217 6.03 -21.36 -14.02
N GLU A 218 7.33 -21.13 -14.22
CA GLU A 218 8.41 -21.74 -13.43
C GLU A 218 8.57 -21.10 -12.05
N SER A 219 7.90 -19.98 -11.81
CA SER A 219 8.17 -19.14 -10.66
C SER A 219 7.57 -19.64 -9.33
N GLY A 220 6.74 -20.68 -9.39
CA GLY A 220 5.92 -21.14 -8.28
C GLY A 220 4.86 -20.12 -7.84
N ALA A 221 4.66 -19.03 -8.60
CA ALA A 221 3.63 -18.05 -8.30
C ALA A 221 2.24 -18.68 -8.45
N SER A 222 1.39 -18.45 -7.46
CA SER A 222 -0.01 -18.88 -7.54
C SER A 222 -0.68 -18.26 -8.78
N PRO A 223 -1.59 -18.96 -9.47
CA PRO A 223 -2.43 -18.39 -10.54
C PRO A 223 -3.14 -17.10 -10.13
N ALA A 224 -3.41 -16.91 -8.83
CA ALA A 224 -3.94 -15.67 -8.28
C ALA A 224 -3.02 -14.46 -8.53
N THR A 225 -1.70 -14.64 -8.53
CA THR A 225 -0.69 -13.60 -8.78
C THR A 225 -0.81 -13.04 -10.19
N ALA A 226 -0.97 -13.92 -11.19
CA ALA A 226 -1.16 -13.52 -12.57
C ALA A 226 -2.48 -12.74 -12.77
N ARG A 227 -3.56 -13.16 -12.08
CA ARG A 227 -4.83 -12.42 -12.07
C ARG A 227 -4.67 -11.02 -11.47
N ALA A 228 -3.90 -10.89 -10.40
CA ALA A 228 -3.65 -9.60 -9.75
C ALA A 228 -2.92 -8.60 -10.66
N LEU A 229 -2.02 -9.06 -11.55
CA LEU A 229 -1.42 -8.19 -12.56
C LEU A 229 -2.47 -7.53 -13.46
N GLY A 230 -3.60 -8.20 -13.70
CA GLY A 230 -4.73 -7.67 -14.44
C GLY A 230 -5.29 -6.37 -13.86
N LEU A 231 -5.19 -6.16 -12.55
CA LEU A 231 -5.62 -4.93 -11.85
C LEU A 231 -4.79 -3.71 -12.25
N PHE A 232 -3.53 -3.92 -12.65
CA PHE A 232 -2.55 -2.86 -12.91
C PHE A 232 -2.28 -2.63 -14.41
N LYS A 233 -2.80 -3.47 -15.31
CA LYS A 233 -2.65 -3.27 -16.76
C LYS A 233 -3.37 -2.00 -17.20
N ALA A 234 -2.71 -1.14 -17.97
CA ALA A 234 -3.38 0.00 -18.60
C ALA A 234 -4.48 -0.48 -19.54
N ASP A 235 -5.65 0.17 -19.51
CA ASP A 235 -6.70 -0.11 -20.48
C ASP A 235 -6.34 0.61 -21.79
N HIS A 236 -6.26 -0.15 -22.89
CA HIS A 236 -5.97 0.38 -24.23
C HIS A 236 -7.03 1.39 -24.72
N GLN A 237 -8.17 1.48 -24.04
CA GLN A 237 -9.30 2.36 -24.39
C GLN A 237 -9.09 3.85 -24.04
N THR A 238 -7.98 4.21 -23.38
CA THR A 238 -7.73 5.61 -22.97
C THR A 238 -7.14 6.51 -24.07
N LEU A 239 -6.87 5.98 -25.27
CA LEU A 239 -6.27 6.74 -26.38
C LEU A 239 -7.28 7.39 -27.33
N SER A 240 -8.59 7.17 -27.18
CA SER A 240 -9.60 7.65 -28.13
C SER A 240 -10.42 8.86 -27.65
N CYS A 241 -10.14 9.41 -26.47
CA CYS A 241 -10.83 10.59 -25.92
C CYS A 241 -9.82 11.62 -25.39
N SER A 242 -9.03 12.19 -26.28
CA SER A 242 -8.19 13.37 -26.02
C SER A 242 -8.11 14.20 -27.28
#